data_AF-A0A0M2PE43-F1
#
_entry.id   AF-A0A0M2PE43-F1
#
_cell.length_a   1.000
_cell.length_b   1.000
_cell.length_c   1.000
_cell.angle_alpha   90.00
_cell.angle_beta   90.00
_cell.angle_gamma   90.00
#
_symmetry.space_group_name_H-M   'P 1'
#
loop_
_entity.id
_entity.type
_entity.pdbx_description
1 polymer ?
#
loop_
_entity_poly.entity_id
_entity_poly.type
_entity_poly.pdbx_seq_one_letter_code
_entity_poly.pdbx_strand_id
1 'polypeptide(L)' 'MEIVKYVSMLMAIFTQFTGIIFLFFNIRLAIGLFCVYFFSLLVLLALFIKTRLDEKKEDAQHDYCDY' A
#
# COMPACT_ATOMS: atom_id res chain seq x y z
N MET A 1 12.13 0.89 3.15
CA MET A 1 10.65 0.84 3.08
C MET A 1 10.09 1.36 1.75
N GLU A 2 10.78 2.25 1.06
CA GLU A 2 10.27 2.91 -0.15
C GLU A 2 10.03 1.96 -1.33
N ILE A 3 10.95 1.02 -1.60
CA ILE A 3 10.80 0.05 -2.71
C ILE A 3 9.51 -0.79 -2.55
N VAL A 4 9.25 -1.29 -1.34
CA VAL A 4 8.04 -2.09 -1.05
C VAL A 4 6.77 -1.28 -1.27
N LYS A 5 6.81 0.01 -0.92
CA LYS A 5 5.70 0.94 -1.10
C LYS A 5 5.43 1.23 -2.57
N TYR A 6 6.47 1.46 -3.39
CA TYR A 6 6.33 1.65 -4.83
C TYR A 6 5.86 0.39 -5.56
N VAL A 7 6.40 -0.78 -5.21
CA VAL A 7 5.95 -2.06 -5.76
C VAL A 7 4.48 -2.31 -5.40
N SER A 8 4.09 -2.03 -4.15
CA SER A 8 2.70 -2.20 -3.72
C SER A 8 1.75 -1.21 -4.41
N MET A 9 2.19 0.03 -4.68
CA MET A 9 1.42 0.98 -5.49
C MET A 9 1.23 0.49 -6.93
N LEU A 10 2.30 0.02 -7.58
CA LEU A 10 2.24 -0.53 -8.94
C LEU A 10 1.29 -1.73 -9.00
N MET A 11 1.38 -2.64 -8.04
CA MET A 11 0.51 -3.80 -7.92
C MET A 11 -0.97 -3.39 -7.77
N ALA A 12 -1.26 -2.38 -6.93
CA ALA A 12 -2.61 -1.85 -6.76
C ALA A 12 -3.16 -1.31 -8.09
N ILE A 13 -2.38 -0.51 -8.81
CA ILE A 13 -2.77 0.06 -10.09
C ILE A 13 -3.06 -1.06 -11.11
N PHE A 14 -2.15 -2.02 -11.26
CA PHE A 14 -2.32 -3.13 -12.20
C PHE A 14 -3.55 -3.99 -11.88
N THR A 15 -3.74 -4.35 -10.62
CA THR A 15 -4.88 -5.18 -10.19
C THR A 15 -6.21 -4.43 -10.35
N GLN A 16 -6.23 -3.12 -10.15
CA GLN A 16 -7.40 -2.28 -10.41
C GLN A 16 -7.75 -2.25 -11.90
N PHE A 17 -6.80 -1.93 -12.77
CA PHE A 17 -7.05 -1.90 -14.23
C PHE A 17 -7.47 -3.27 -14.76
N THR A 18 -6.77 -4.32 -14.34
CA THR A 18 -7.10 -5.70 -14.74
C THR A 18 -8.48 -6.11 -14.20
N GLY A 19 -8.82 -5.75 -12.96
CA GLY A 19 -10.12 -6.01 -12.36
C GLY A 19 -11.28 -5.34 -13.10
N ILE A 20 -11.10 -4.09 -13.51
CA ILE A 20 -12.09 -3.35 -14.32
C ILE A 20 -12.29 -4.03 -15.68
N ILE A 21 -11.21 -4.44 -16.35
CA ILE A 21 -11.30 -5.15 -17.64
C ILE A 21 -12.06 -6.47 -17.44
N PHE A 22 -11.70 -7.26 -16.43
CA PHE A 22 -12.33 -8.55 -16.15
C PHE A 22 -13.80 -8.44 -15.73
N LEU A 23 -14.26 -7.29 -15.27
CA LEU A 23 -15.66 -7.04 -14.93
C LEU A 23 -16.59 -7.31 -16.12
N PHE A 24 -16.11 -7.07 -17.35
CA PHE A 24 -16.86 -7.30 -18.59
C PHE A 24 -16.76 -8.73 -19.13
N PHE A 25 -15.75 -9.52 -18.71
CA PHE A 25 -15.53 -10.88 -19.21
C PHE A 25 -15.96 -11.97 -18.21
N ASN A 26 -15.61 -11.80 -16.93
CA ASN A 26 -15.88 -12.79 -15.90
C ASN A 26 -15.94 -12.15 -14.50
N ILE A 27 -17.17 -11.96 -14.02
CA ILE A 27 -17.42 -11.27 -12.75
C ILE A 27 -16.83 -11.99 -11.54
N ARG A 28 -16.70 -13.33 -11.55
CA ARG A 28 -16.10 -14.08 -10.44
C ARG A 28 -14.61 -13.77 -10.30
N LEU A 29 -13.90 -13.71 -11.42
CA LEU A 29 -12.48 -13.33 -11.45
C LEU A 29 -12.30 -11.85 -11.12
N ALA A 30 -13.19 -10.99 -11.60
CA ALA A 30 -13.18 -9.56 -11.27
C ALA A 30 -13.29 -9.34 -9.75
N ILE A 31 -14.24 -10.00 -9.08
CA ILE A 31 -14.39 -9.92 -7.62
C ILE A 31 -13.09 -10.35 -6.91
N GLY A 32 -12.47 -11.46 -7.35
CA GLY A 32 -11.19 -11.90 -6.81
C GLY A 32 -10.08 -10.85 -6.95
N LEU A 33 -9.96 -10.23 -8.12
CA LEU A 33 -8.98 -9.17 -8.38
C LEU A 33 -9.25 -7.91 -7.53
N PHE A 34 -10.51 -7.53 -7.36
CA PHE A 34 -10.88 -6.40 -6.48
C PHE A 34 -10.60 -6.68 -5.01
N CYS A 35 -10.77 -7.93 -4.55
CA CYS A 35 -10.34 -8.33 -3.21
C CYS A 35 -8.83 -8.17 -3.04
N VAL A 36 -8.03 -8.67 -3.98
CA VAL A 36 -6.56 -8.52 -3.95
C VAL A 36 -6.15 -7.05 -3.96
N TYR A 37 -6.80 -6.24 -4.81
CA TYR A 37 -6.61 -4.79 -4.83
C TYR A 37 -6.89 -4.14 -3.47
N PHE A 38 -8.02 -4.49 -2.83
CA PHE A 38 -8.37 -3.97 -1.51
C PHE A 38 -7.34 -4.35 -0.44
N PHE A 39 -6.86 -5.60 -0.44
CA PHE A 39 -5.78 -6.03 0.47
C PHE A 39 -4.47 -5.29 0.21
N SER A 40 -4.12 -5.05 -1.06
CA SER A 40 -2.96 -4.26 -1.43
C SER A 40 -3.03 -2.83 -0.86
N LEU A 41 -4.21 -2.20 -0.87
CA LEU A 41 -4.42 -0.89 -0.26
C LEU A 41 -4.25 -0.92 1.26
N LEU A 42 -4.74 -1.97 1.95
CA LEU A 42 -4.56 -2.12 3.39
C LEU A 42 -3.08 -2.24 3.77
N VAL A 43 -2.31 -3.02 3.00
CA VAL A 43 -0.85 -3.12 3.19
C VAL A 43 -0.18 -1.77 2.95
N LEU A 44 -0.60 -1.03 1.93
CA LEU A 44 -0.09 0.32 1.66
C LEU A 44 -0.33 1.24 2.86
N LEU A 45 -1.54 1.22 3.39
CA LEU A 45 -1.94 2.03 4.55
C LEU A 45 -1.08 1.69 5.77
N ALA A 46 -0.90 0.41 6.08
CA ALA A 46 -0.05 -0.04 7.17
C ALA A 46 1.42 0.38 6.98
N LEU A 47 1.96 0.29 5.76
CA LEU A 47 3.30 0.77 5.46
C LEU A 47 3.44 2.27 5.68
N PHE A 48 2.46 3.07 5.23
CA PHE A 48 2.46 4.51 5.47
C PHE A 48 2.42 4.85 6.95
N ILE A 49 1.56 4.18 7.73
CA ILE A 49 1.49 4.37 9.19
C ILE A 49 2.81 4.01 9.83
N LYS A 50 3.42 2.89 9.44
CA LYS A 50 4.72 2.45 9.95
C LYS A 50 5.82 3.46 9.62
N THR A 51 5.87 3.97 8.38
CA THR A 51 6.86 5.01 8.01
C THR A 51 6.74 6.23 8.92
N ARG A 52 5.51 6.69 9.21
CA ARG A 52 5.28 7.83 10.11
C ARG A 52 5.66 7.53 11.57
N LEU A 53 5.48 6.30 12.02
CA LEU A 53 5.89 5.86 13.36
C LEU A 53 7.40 5.75 13.48
N ASP A 54 8.08 5.22 12.46
CA ASP A 54 9.53 5.13 12.41
C ASP A 54 10.16 6.53 12.38
N GLU A 55 9.64 7.47 11.56
CA GLU A 55 10.05 8.89 11.55
C GLU A 55 9.97 9.51 12.96
N LYS A 56 8.83 9.36 13.64
CA LYS A 56 8.64 9.89 15.00
C LYS A 56 9.55 9.23 16.04
N LYS A 57 9.90 7.96 15.84
CA LYS A 57 10.78 7.24 16.74
C LYS A 57 12.23 7.71 16.56
N GLU A 58 12.65 7.97 15.33
CA GLU A 58 13.96 8.57 15.05
C GLU A 58 14.06 9.97 15.65
N ASP A 59 13.04 10.82 15.51
CA ASP A 59 12.98 12.16 16.15
C ASP A 59 13.01 12.09 17.68
N ALA A 60 12.35 11.10 18.29
CA ALA A 60 12.36 10.91 19.74
C ALA A 60 13.68 10.31 20.27
N GLN A 61 14.44 9.63 19.41
CA GLN A 61 15.72 9.00 19.76
C GLN A 61 16.90 9.94 19.50
N HIS A 62 16.79 10.87 18.55
CA HIS A 62 17.67 12.01 18.38
C HIS A 62 17.16 13.18 19.22
N ASP A 63 17.51 13.18 20.50
CA ASP A 63 17.24 14.27 21.43
C ASP A 63 17.97 15.55 20.94
N TYR A 64 17.30 16.38 20.14
CA TYR A 64 17.75 17.72 19.75
C TYR A 64 17.64 18.72 20.93
N CYS A 65 17.73 18.26 22.19
CA CYS A 65 17.69 19.07 23.40
C CYS A 65 19.03 19.73 23.77
N ASP A 66 20.07 19.61 22.94
CA ASP A 66 21.39 20.21 23.20
C ASP A 66 21.59 21.55 22.45
N TYR A 67 20.62 22.48 22.56
CA TYR A 67 20.72 23.88 22.14
C TYR A 67 20.59 24.84 23.32
#